data_AF-A0ABD1UT61-F1
#
_entry.id   AF-A0ABD1UT61-F1
#
_cell.length_a   1.000
_cell.length_b   1.000
_cell.length_c   1.000
_cell.angle_alpha   90.00
_cell.angle_beta   90.00
_cell.angle_gamma   90.00
#
_symmetry.space_group_name_H-M   'P 1'
#
loop_
_entity.id
_entity.type
_entity.pdbx_description
1 polymer ?
#
loop_
_entity_poly.entity_id
_entity_poly.type
_entity_poly.pdbx_seq_one_letter_code
_entity_poly.pdbx_strand_id
1 'polypeptide(L)'
;MVNTGLHCNQSIHEIWGRWVPSYVKHIFSVGMSSSQRFESGNSFLKKYVNRKNSLMGFITRFNRALSHQHHEELVANHVDLNEQFRLMSSLVMECQMVEIYTKKVFMLFQTEVDKSNVYICSKRSTFIGGKTYSVQRYKAGKNFDRPQELTYYTKK
;
A
#
# COMPACT_ATOMS: atom_id res chain seq x y z
N MET A 1 -36.13 -29.69 -23.15
CA MET A 1 -34.66 -29.79 -23.09
C MET A 1 -34.18 -28.88 -21.98
N VAL A 2 -33.69 -29.47 -20.88
CA VAL A 2 -33.48 -28.78 -19.59
C VAL A 2 -32.15 -28.02 -19.61
N ASN A 3 -32.25 -26.76 -19.18
CA ASN A 3 -31.20 -25.75 -19.15
C ASN A 3 -30.23 -26.02 -17.97
N THR A 4 -29.35 -27.01 -18.08
CA THR A 4 -28.44 -27.43 -16.99
C THR A 4 -27.15 -26.62 -16.87
N GLY A 5 -26.91 -25.64 -17.75
CA GLY A 5 -25.67 -24.83 -17.75
C GLY A 5 -25.64 -23.64 -16.78
N LEU A 6 -26.79 -23.20 -16.25
CA LEU A 6 -26.86 -21.98 -15.43
C LEU A 6 -26.74 -22.25 -13.91
N HIS A 7 -27.16 -23.42 -13.45
CA HIS A 7 -27.19 -23.76 -12.03
C HIS A 7 -25.79 -24.01 -11.44
N CYS A 8 -24.85 -24.54 -12.24
CA CYS A 8 -23.47 -24.77 -11.81
C CYS A 8 -22.66 -23.45 -11.69
N ASN A 9 -22.95 -22.46 -12.53
CA ASN A 9 -22.29 -21.16 -12.48
C ASN A 9 -22.69 -20.38 -11.22
N GLN A 10 -23.97 -20.39 -10.85
CA GLN A 10 -24.44 -19.73 -9.64
C GLN A 10 -23.80 -20.32 -8.37
N SER A 11 -23.66 -21.65 -8.30
CA SER A 11 -22.99 -22.33 -7.18
C SER A 11 -21.50 -21.93 -7.04
N ILE A 12 -20.77 -21.84 -8.15
CA ILE A 12 -19.37 -21.38 -8.14
C ILE A 12 -19.26 -19.93 -7.65
N HIS A 13 -20.16 -19.05 -8.08
CA HIS A 13 -20.16 -17.65 -7.65
C HIS A 13 -20.45 -17.49 -6.16
N GLU A 14 -21.33 -18.30 -5.57
CA GLU A 14 -21.58 -18.31 -4.12
C GLU A 14 -20.35 -18.77 -3.32
N ILE A 15 -19.67 -19.82 -3.78
CA ILE A 15 -18.46 -20.34 -3.13
C ILE A 15 -17.36 -19.27 -3.15
N TRP A 16 -17.13 -18.64 -4.31
CA TRP A 16 -16.16 -17.55 -4.44
C TRP A 16 -16.54 -16.34 -3.57
N GLY A 17 -17.83 -16.00 -3.52
CA GLY A 17 -18.34 -14.91 -2.68
C GLY A 17 -18.07 -15.09 -1.18
N ARG A 18 -17.95 -16.34 -0.70
CA ARG A 18 -17.63 -16.65 0.70
C ARG A 18 -16.13 -16.77 0.95
N TRP A 19 -15.40 -17.41 0.03
CA TRP A 19 -13.99 -17.73 0.23
C TRP A 19 -13.06 -16.57 -0.11
N VAL A 20 -13.36 -15.80 -1.17
CA VAL A 20 -12.50 -14.69 -1.61
C VAL A 20 -12.37 -13.60 -0.54
N PRO A 21 -13.44 -13.08 0.10
CA PRO A 21 -13.31 -12.08 1.16
C PRO A 21 -12.50 -12.59 2.36
N SER A 22 -12.66 -13.88 2.71
CA SER A 22 -11.94 -14.51 3.80
C SER A 22 -10.45 -14.65 3.48
N TYR A 23 -10.11 -15.03 2.25
CA TYR A 23 -8.74 -15.11 1.77
C TYR A 23 -8.09 -13.73 1.73
N VAL A 24 -8.73 -12.68 1.22
CA VAL A 24 -8.09 -11.36 1.10
C VAL A 24 -8.04 -10.57 2.42
N LYS A 25 -8.67 -11.06 3.50
CA LYS A 25 -8.77 -10.34 4.78
C LYS A 25 -7.41 -10.07 5.44
N HIS A 26 -6.42 -10.93 5.21
CA HIS A 26 -5.07 -10.77 5.76
C HIS A 26 -4.18 -9.85 4.92
N ILE A 27 -4.64 -9.45 3.72
CA ILE A 27 -3.88 -8.60 2.81
C ILE A 27 -4.21 -7.14 3.12
N PHE A 28 -3.36 -6.50 3.92
CA PHE A 28 -3.49 -5.10 4.26
C PHE A 28 -3.21 -4.22 3.04
N SER A 29 -4.23 -3.52 2.53
CA SER A 29 -4.11 -2.58 1.42
C SER A 29 -4.51 -1.18 1.88
N VAL A 30 -3.53 -0.37 2.25
CA VAL A 30 -3.78 1.03 2.67
C VAL A 30 -4.26 1.84 1.46
N GLY A 31 -5.39 2.54 1.62
CA GLY A 31 -5.83 3.55 0.66
C GLY A 31 -6.50 3.05 -0.62
N MET A 32 -6.69 1.74 -0.81
CA MET A 32 -7.43 1.20 -1.96
C MET A 32 -8.87 0.83 -1.60
N SER A 33 -9.83 1.33 -2.35
CA SER A 33 -11.21 0.86 -2.26
C SER A 33 -11.35 -0.59 -2.74
N SER A 34 -12.45 -1.26 -2.39
CA SER A 34 -12.77 -2.59 -2.94
C SER A 34 -12.98 -2.56 -4.46
N SER A 35 -13.51 -1.45 -5.00
CA SER A 35 -13.71 -1.28 -6.44
C SER A 35 -12.40 -1.14 -7.20
N GLN A 36 -11.46 -0.33 -6.71
CA GLN A 36 -10.14 -0.15 -7.34
C GLN A 36 -9.35 -1.46 -7.43
N ARG A 37 -9.47 -2.32 -6.41
CA ARG A 37 -8.88 -3.66 -6.41
C ARG A 37 -9.47 -4.55 -7.50
N PHE A 38 -10.78 -4.52 -7.68
CA PHE A 38 -11.43 -5.29 -8.74
C PHE A 38 -11.13 -4.71 -10.14
N GLU A 39 -11.07 -3.39 -10.25
CA GLU A 39 -10.74 -2.68 -11.49
C GLU A 39 -9.31 -2.98 -11.94
N SER A 40 -8.33 -3.01 -11.03
CA SER A 40 -6.95 -3.34 -11.37
C SER A 40 -6.83 -4.80 -11.87
N GLY A 41 -7.44 -5.75 -11.17
CA GLY A 41 -7.49 -7.16 -11.58
C GLY A 41 -8.20 -7.35 -12.92
N ASN A 42 -9.34 -6.69 -13.11
CA ASN A 42 -10.08 -6.74 -14.37
C ASN A 42 -9.29 -6.08 -15.52
N SER A 43 -8.58 -4.98 -15.25
CA SER A 43 -7.70 -4.33 -16.25
C SER A 43 -6.56 -5.25 -16.70
N PHE A 44 -6.00 -6.04 -15.78
CA PHE A 44 -4.99 -7.05 -16.09
C PHE A 44 -5.57 -8.14 -16.98
N LEU A 45 -6.73 -8.70 -16.61
CA LEU A 45 -7.39 -9.77 -17.37
C LEU A 45 -7.82 -9.32 -18.78
N LYS A 46 -8.33 -8.09 -18.91
CA LYS A 46 -8.74 -7.52 -20.20
C LYS A 46 -7.62 -7.49 -21.24
N LYS A 47 -6.35 -7.43 -20.84
CA LYS A 47 -5.19 -7.47 -21.78
C LYS A 47 -5.07 -8.82 -22.49
N TYR A 48 -5.60 -9.89 -21.90
CA TYR A 48 -5.45 -11.25 -22.42
C TYR A 48 -6.73 -11.77 -23.07
N VAL A 49 -7.90 -11.25 -22.67
CA VAL A 49 -9.20 -11.62 -23.23
C VAL A 49 -9.45 -10.88 -24.55
N ASN A 50 -9.40 -11.59 -25.67
CA ASN A 50 -9.80 -11.07 -26.99
C ASN A 50 -10.75 -12.07 -27.66
N ARG A 51 -11.86 -11.57 -28.22
CA ARG A 51 -12.88 -12.36 -28.93
C ARG A 51 -12.33 -13.17 -30.11
N LYS A 52 -11.17 -12.78 -30.65
CA LYS A 52 -10.49 -13.46 -31.77
C LYS A 52 -9.48 -14.54 -31.34
N ASN A 53 -9.17 -14.65 -30.04
CA ASN A 53 -8.22 -15.65 -29.55
C ASN A 53 -8.93 -16.99 -29.28
N SER A 54 -8.28 -18.10 -29.61
CA SER A 54 -8.73 -19.42 -29.13
C SER A 54 -8.59 -19.48 -27.61
N LEU A 55 -9.47 -20.25 -26.96
CA LEU A 55 -9.41 -20.47 -25.50
C LEU A 55 -8.02 -20.98 -25.06
N MET A 56 -7.44 -21.89 -25.85
CA MET A 56 -6.10 -22.40 -25.59
C MET A 56 -5.04 -21.27 -25.64
N GLY A 57 -5.11 -20.40 -26.65
CA GLY A 57 -4.21 -19.25 -26.76
C GLY A 57 -4.36 -18.25 -25.61
N PHE A 58 -5.57 -18.09 -25.08
CA PHE A 58 -5.81 -17.31 -23.85
C PHE A 58 -5.13 -17.96 -22.64
N ILE A 59 -5.37 -19.25 -22.39
CA ILE A 59 -4.81 -19.99 -21.24
C ILE A 59 -3.28 -19.94 -21.26
N THR A 60 -2.65 -20.18 -22.41
CA THR A 60 -1.20 -20.14 -22.54
C THR A 60 -0.64 -18.75 -22.21
N ARG A 61 -1.25 -17.67 -22.72
CA ARG A 61 -0.80 -16.29 -22.45
C ARG A 61 -1.03 -15.90 -21.00
N PHE A 62 -2.17 -16.28 -20.44
CA PHE A 62 -2.51 -16.02 -19.04
C PHE A 62 -1.53 -16.71 -18.08
N ASN A 63 -1.24 -18.00 -18.29
CA ASN A 63 -0.26 -18.73 -17.48
C ASN A 63 1.15 -18.12 -17.59
N ARG A 64 1.55 -17.68 -18.79
CA ARG A 64 2.82 -16.98 -18.97
C ARG A 64 2.86 -15.65 -18.20
N ALA A 65 1.78 -14.88 -18.24
CA ALA A 65 1.67 -13.63 -17.50
C ALA A 65 1.73 -13.85 -15.99
N LEU A 66 1.04 -14.87 -15.47
CA LEU A 66 1.11 -15.25 -14.06
C LEU A 66 2.52 -15.68 -13.66
N SER A 67 3.19 -16.49 -14.49
CA SER A 67 4.56 -16.93 -14.24
C SER A 67 5.54 -15.76 -14.21
N HIS A 68 5.37 -14.80 -15.10
CA HIS A 68 6.16 -13.57 -15.10
C HIS A 68 5.90 -12.75 -13.84
N GLN A 69 4.63 -12.53 -13.47
CA GLN A 69 4.30 -11.80 -12.23
C GLN A 69 4.90 -12.48 -10.99
N HIS A 70 4.81 -13.81 -10.90
CA HIS A 70 5.40 -14.56 -9.81
C HIS A 70 6.93 -14.42 -9.78
N HIS A 71 7.58 -14.44 -10.93
CA HIS A 71 9.02 -14.20 -11.01
C HIS A 71 9.41 -12.81 -10.51
N GLU A 72 8.67 -11.76 -10.89
CA GLU A 72 8.91 -10.40 -10.40
C GLU A 72 8.72 -10.30 -8.87
N GLU A 73 7.71 -10.99 -8.33
CA GLU A 73 7.49 -11.07 -6.87
C GLU A 73 8.66 -11.79 -6.16
N LEU A 74 9.18 -12.87 -6.73
CA LEU A 74 10.36 -13.58 -6.19
C LEU A 74 11.62 -12.70 -6.21
N VAL A 75 11.84 -11.97 -7.31
CA VAL A 75 12.96 -11.02 -7.42
C VAL A 75 12.83 -9.92 -6.37
N ALA A 76 11.63 -9.35 -6.20
CA ALA A 76 11.38 -8.34 -5.17
C ALA A 76 11.62 -8.88 -3.75
N ASN A 77 11.13 -10.09 -3.45
CA ASN A 77 11.36 -10.73 -2.15
C ASN A 77 12.85 -11.02 -1.91
N HIS A 78 13.58 -11.45 -2.94
CA HIS A 78 15.02 -11.66 -2.84
C HIS A 78 15.76 -10.36 -2.52
N VAL A 79 15.39 -9.25 -3.19
CA VAL A 79 15.95 -7.92 -2.90
C VAL A 79 15.65 -7.50 -1.46
N ASP A 80 14.43 -7.70 -0.98
CA ASP A 80 14.03 -7.33 0.38
C ASP A 80 14.78 -8.16 1.46
N LEU A 81 15.06 -9.44 1.19
CA LEU A 81 15.74 -10.33 2.14
C LEU A 81 17.27 -10.16 2.12
N ASN A 82 17.87 -9.91 0.95
CA ASN A 82 19.32 -9.99 0.77
C ASN A 82 20.01 -8.64 0.71
N GLU A 83 19.30 -7.55 0.40
CA GLU A 83 19.90 -6.23 0.36
C GLU A 83 19.67 -5.46 1.66
N GLN A 84 20.75 -4.96 2.26
CA GLN A 84 20.66 -4.16 3.48
C GLN A 84 19.87 -2.86 3.25
N PHE A 85 19.02 -2.53 4.22
CA PHE A 85 18.32 -1.25 4.29
C PHE A 85 19.31 -0.16 4.68
N ARG A 86 19.50 0.83 3.80
CA ARG A 86 20.31 2.00 4.13
C ARG A 86 19.47 2.97 4.94
N LEU A 87 19.78 3.11 6.22
CA LEU A 87 19.19 4.16 7.07
C LEU A 87 19.67 5.53 6.58
N MET A 88 18.74 6.45 6.39
CA MET A 88 19.04 7.81 5.92
C MET A 88 19.06 8.81 7.05
N SER A 89 18.32 8.54 8.12
CA SER A 89 18.31 9.35 9.34
C SER A 89 18.64 8.50 10.57
N SER A 90 19.12 9.14 11.64
CA SER A 90 19.38 8.49 12.93
C SER A 90 18.11 8.38 13.79
N LEU A 91 16.93 8.29 13.17
CA LEU A 91 15.66 8.24 13.87
C LEU A 91 15.38 6.82 14.36
N VAL A 92 15.08 6.69 15.66
CA VAL A 92 14.73 5.40 16.29
C VAL A 92 13.55 4.72 15.60
N MET A 93 12.61 5.50 15.04
CA MET A 93 11.47 4.97 14.29
C MET A 93 11.91 4.27 12.99
N GLU A 94 12.97 4.71 12.31
CA GLU A 94 13.45 4.04 11.08
C GLU A 94 13.86 2.60 11.38
N CYS A 95 14.53 2.35 12.52
CA CYS A 95 14.91 1.00 12.93
C CYS A 95 13.70 0.06 13.07
N GLN A 96 12.61 0.55 13.64
CA GLN A 96 11.38 -0.24 13.79
C GLN A 96 10.70 -0.49 12.43
N MET A 97 10.74 0.49 11.53
CA MET A 97 10.08 0.37 10.23
C MET A 97 10.80 -0.56 9.26
N VAL A 98 12.13 -0.73 9.39
CA VAL A 98 12.90 -1.71 8.61
C VAL A 98 12.38 -3.14 8.81
N GLU A 99 11.95 -3.47 10.02
CA GLU A 99 11.43 -4.82 10.34
C GLU A 99 10.00 -5.06 9.84
N ILE A 100 9.22 -3.98 9.64
CA ILE A 100 7.79 -4.05 9.31
C ILE A 100 7.53 -3.86 7.81
N TYR A 101 8.32 -3.04 7.13
CA TYR A 101 8.08 -2.63 5.75
C TYR A 101 8.95 -3.40 4.74
N THR A 102 8.34 -3.67 3.58
CA THR A 102 9.10 -4.05 2.39
C THR A 102 10.02 -2.91 1.97
N LYS A 103 11.11 -3.21 1.28
CA LYS A 103 12.14 -2.21 0.95
C LYS A 103 11.58 -1.04 0.16
N LYS A 104 10.67 -1.31 -0.78
CA LYS A 104 9.98 -0.27 -1.56
C LYS A 104 9.17 0.67 -0.68
N VAL A 105 8.42 0.15 0.29
CA VAL A 105 7.62 0.97 1.21
C VAL A 105 8.53 1.74 2.16
N PHE A 106 9.61 1.12 2.63
CA PHE A 106 10.60 1.77 3.47
C PHE A 106 11.27 2.97 2.77
N MET A 107 11.63 2.87 1.49
CA MET A 107 12.18 4.00 0.72
C MET A 107 11.19 5.18 0.60
N LEU A 108 9.90 4.89 0.41
CA LEU A 108 8.86 5.93 0.40
C LEU A 108 8.74 6.59 1.78
N PHE A 109 8.76 5.79 2.85
CA PHE A 109 8.77 6.29 4.21
C PHE A 109 9.96 7.22 4.48
N GLN A 110 11.18 6.82 4.11
CA GLN A 110 12.36 7.68 4.26
C GLN A 110 12.25 8.99 3.48
N THR A 111 11.68 8.95 2.29
CA THR A 111 11.42 10.16 1.48
C THR A 111 10.47 11.13 2.19
N GLU A 112 9.41 10.62 2.83
CA GLU A 112 8.47 11.45 3.59
C GLU A 112 9.06 11.94 4.92
N VAL A 113 9.90 11.14 5.57
CA VAL A 113 10.64 11.53 6.77
C VAL A 113 11.61 12.67 6.46
N ASP A 114 12.36 12.57 5.36
CA ASP A 114 13.29 13.62 4.94
C ASP A 114 12.56 14.96 4.66
N LYS A 115 11.43 14.90 3.94
CA LYS A 115 10.55 16.07 3.76
C LYS A 115 10.04 16.64 5.08
N SER A 116 9.80 15.77 6.07
CA SER A 116 9.29 16.16 7.39
C SER A 116 10.39 16.73 8.30
N ASN A 117 11.65 16.36 8.11
CA ASN A 117 12.79 16.87 8.89
C ASN A 117 13.01 18.39 8.73
N VAL A 118 12.39 19.00 7.72
CA VAL A 118 12.39 20.45 7.51
C VAL A 118 11.50 21.19 8.52
N TYR A 119 10.62 20.48 9.24
CA TYR A 119 9.71 21.06 10.22
C TYR A 119 10.25 20.90 11.64
N ILE A 120 10.30 22.00 12.38
CA ILE A 120 10.62 22.03 13.80
C ILE A 120 9.31 22.16 14.57
N CYS A 121 9.05 21.21 15.47
CA CYS A 121 7.92 21.25 16.39
C CYS A 121 8.43 21.56 17.80
N SER A 122 7.91 22.62 18.41
CA SER A 122 8.25 23.04 19.77
C SER A 122 6.99 23.16 20.61
N LYS A 123 6.98 22.54 21.78
CA LYS A 123 5.87 22.62 22.73
C LYS A 123 5.79 24.04 23.31
N ARG A 124 4.64 24.70 23.14
CA ARG A 124 4.39 26.06 23.65
C ARG A 124 3.82 26.05 25.06
N SER A 125 2.78 25.25 25.28
CA SER A 125 2.06 25.23 26.56
C SER A 125 1.34 23.91 26.79
N THR A 126 0.98 23.65 28.05
CA THR A 126 0.11 22.55 28.44
C THR A 126 -0.96 23.11 29.35
N PHE A 127 -2.21 22.74 29.09
CA PHE A 127 -3.35 23.14 29.88
C PHE A 127 -4.17 21.91 30.25
N ILE A 128 -5.14 22.09 31.15
CA ILE A 128 -5.99 21.00 31.61
C ILE A 128 -6.86 20.54 30.43
N GLY A 129 -6.60 19.34 29.93
CA GLY A 129 -7.31 18.76 28.78
C GLY A 129 -6.65 18.95 27.42
N GLY A 130 -5.43 19.51 27.33
CA GLY A 130 -4.74 19.60 26.05
C GLY A 130 -3.31 20.15 26.06
N LYS A 131 -2.68 20.15 24.88
CA LYS A 131 -1.31 20.62 24.63
C LYS A 131 -1.28 21.47 23.37
N THR A 132 -0.53 22.58 23.39
CA THR A 132 -0.32 23.43 22.22
C THR A 132 1.13 23.35 21.76
N TYR A 133 1.32 23.16 20.45
CA TYR A 133 2.60 23.07 19.77
C TYR A 133 2.74 24.19 18.74
N SER A 134 3.94 24.71 18.59
CA SER A 134 4.33 25.60 17.50
C SER A 134 5.12 24.79 16.47
N VAL A 135 4.67 24.82 15.22
CA VAL A 135 5.36 24.17 14.10
C VAL A 135 5.88 25.25 13.16
N GLN A 136 7.17 25.17 12.84
CA GLN A 136 7.86 26.08 11.93
C GLN A 136 8.59 25.29 10.86
N ARG A 137 8.50 25.75 9.61
CA ARG A 137 9.25 25.17 8.50
C ARG A 137 10.55 25.94 8.31
N TYR A 138 11.66 25.21 8.30
CA TYR A 138 12.95 25.75 7.93
C TYR A 138 13.04 25.93 6.41
N LYS A 139 13.64 27.02 5.93
CA LYS A 139 13.91 27.23 4.50
C LYS A 139 15.40 27.47 4.33
N ALA A 140 16.09 26.62 3.58
CA ALA A 140 17.49 26.83 3.25
C ALA A 140 17.67 28.22 2.60
N GLY A 141 18.33 29.13 3.30
CA GLY A 141 18.62 30.49 2.82
C GLY A 141 17.70 31.63 3.30
N LYS A 142 16.63 31.37 4.09
CA LYS A 142 15.84 32.43 4.77
C LYS A 142 15.39 32.00 6.17
N ASN A 143 15.16 32.98 7.04
CA ASN A 143 14.59 32.77 8.38
C ASN A 143 13.29 31.95 8.35
N PHE A 144 12.99 31.28 9.48
CA PHE A 144 11.82 30.42 9.67
C PHE A 144 10.52 31.05 9.16
N ASP A 145 9.67 30.22 8.54
CA ASP A 145 8.30 30.62 8.22
C ASP A 145 7.53 31.00 9.50
N ARG A 146 6.49 31.84 9.36
CA ARG A 146 5.64 32.23 10.50
C ARG A 146 5.14 30.96 11.21
N PRO A 147 5.33 30.86 12.54
CA PRO A 147 4.90 29.68 13.29
C PRO A 147 3.40 29.46 13.17
N GLN A 148 3.03 28.21 12.92
CA GLN A 148 1.65 27.74 13.01
C GLN A 148 1.44 27.09 14.38
N GLU A 149 0.29 27.35 15.00
CA GLU A 149 -0.06 26.79 16.30
C GLU A 149 -1.07 25.66 16.13
N LEU A 150 -0.78 24.52 16.76
CA LEU A 150 -1.62 23.34 16.76
C LEU A 150 -1.98 22.99 18.20
N THR A 151 -3.27 23.03 18.53
CA THR A 151 -3.79 22.68 19.85
C THR A 151 -4.49 21.33 19.78
N TYR A 152 -4.00 20.37 20.56
CA TYR A 152 -4.58 19.04 20.67
C TYR A 152 -5.29 18.89 22.00
N TYR A 153 -6.53 18.41 21.96
CA TYR A 153 -7.31 18.09 23.15
C TYR A 153 -7.22 16.60 23.45
N THR A 154 -6.90 16.27 24.69
CA THR A 154 -6.89 14.88 25.14
C THR A 154 -8.34 14.46 25.37
N LYS A 155 -8.85 13.50 24.59
CA LYS A 155 -10.13 12.86 24.91
C LYS A 155 -9.97 12.09 26.22
N LYS A 156 -10.85 12.36 27.19
CA LYS A 156 -11.03 11.56 28.40
C LYS A 156 -11.65 10.21 28.04
#